data_AF-A0A938YH54-F1
#
_entry.id   AF-A0A938YH54-F1
#
_cell.length_a   1.000
_cell.length_b   1.000
_cell.length_c   1.000
_cell.angle_alpha   90.00
_cell.angle_beta   90.00
_cell.angle_gamma   90.00
#
_symmetry.space_group_name_H-M   'P 1'
#
loop_
_entity.id
_entity.type
_entity.pdbx_description
1 polymer ?
#
loop_
_entity_poly.entity_id
_entity_poly.type
_entity_poly.pdbx_seq_one_letter_code
_entity_poly.pdbx_strand_id
1 'polypeptide(L)'
;MLIRPTELDALVSGDIDLAFRRWDRPRLRVGTRMRTKVGLVEVTEVETVPLRSITARDAHRAGAATRADLLGRLADHPERPVFRIGLRFAGADPRIALRQDAALTEDERSTLLARLDR
;
A
#
# COMPACT_ATOMS: atom_id res chain seq x y z
N MET A 1 -6.67 -0.48 2.91
CA MET A 1 -6.06 0.49 3.85
C MET A 1 -6.14 1.86 3.21
N LEU A 2 -6.59 2.88 3.93
CA LEU A 2 -6.53 4.26 3.41
C LEU A 2 -5.12 4.82 3.60
N ILE A 3 -4.56 5.37 2.54
CA ILE A 3 -3.32 6.15 2.52
C ILE A 3 -3.72 7.56 2.08
N ARG A 4 -3.27 8.58 2.81
CA ARG A 4 -3.66 9.97 2.52
C ARG A 4 -3.03 10.40 1.18
N PRO A 5 -3.67 11.29 0.40
CA PRO A 5 -3.10 11.75 -0.87
C PRO A 5 -1.67 12.29 -0.75
N THR A 6 -1.40 13.10 0.29
CA THR A 6 -0.06 13.63 0.56
C THR A 6 0.96 12.55 0.89
N GLU A 7 0.55 11.46 1.56
CA GLU A 7 1.41 10.30 1.80
C GLU A 7 1.70 9.54 0.49
N LEU A 8 0.72 9.45 -0.41
CA LEU A 8 0.93 8.82 -1.72
C LEU A 8 1.96 9.59 -2.56
N ASP A 9 1.86 10.92 -2.58
CA ASP A 9 2.82 11.76 -3.31
C ASP A 9 4.24 11.60 -2.71
N ALA A 10 4.35 11.60 -1.38
CA ALA A 10 5.60 11.35 -0.66
C ALA A 10 6.16 9.93 -0.87
N LEU A 11 5.31 8.96 -1.18
CA LEU A 11 5.74 7.59 -1.50
C LEU A 11 6.30 7.50 -2.93
N VAL A 12 5.82 8.35 -3.84
CA VAL A 12 6.36 8.48 -5.19
C VAL A 12 7.72 9.17 -5.17
N SER A 13 7.89 10.22 -4.36
CA SER A 13 9.21 10.88 -4.18
C SER A 13 10.21 10.02 -3.41
N GLY A 14 9.73 9.04 -2.65
CA GLY A 14 10.56 8.17 -1.79
C GLY A 14 10.83 8.75 -0.40
N ASP A 15 10.18 9.84 -0.04
CA ASP A 15 10.28 10.46 1.29
C ASP A 15 9.64 9.59 2.38
N ILE A 16 8.62 8.80 2.00
CA ILE A 16 8.02 7.80 2.88
C ILE A 16 8.00 6.42 2.24
N ASP A 17 8.22 5.41 3.06
CA ASP A 17 8.24 4.00 2.65
C ASP A 17 7.69 3.07 3.75
N LEU A 18 7.14 3.62 4.83
CA LEU A 18 6.53 2.87 5.92
C LEU A 18 5.08 3.31 6.16
N ALA A 19 4.28 2.37 6.67
CA ALA A 19 3.03 2.66 7.32
C ALA A 19 2.92 1.85 8.62
N PHE A 20 2.31 2.45 9.64
CA PHE A 20 1.96 1.75 10.87
C PHE A 20 0.45 1.67 11.02
N ARG A 21 -0.07 0.49 11.38
CA ARG A 21 -1.51 0.27 11.59
C ARG A 21 -1.76 -0.67 12.76
N ARG A 22 -2.87 -0.47 13.46
CA ARG A 22 -3.39 -1.42 14.45
C ARG A 22 -4.48 -2.27 13.85
N TRP A 23 -4.26 -3.58 13.81
CA TRP A 23 -5.24 -4.56 13.35
C TRP A 23 -5.28 -5.75 14.30
N ASP A 24 -6.42 -6.43 14.34
CA ASP A 24 -6.60 -7.71 15.01
C ASP A 24 -5.75 -8.82 14.38
N ARG A 25 -5.56 -8.76 13.06
CA ARG A 25 -4.81 -9.73 12.26
C ARG A 25 -4.19 -9.06 11.03
N PRO A 26 -3.14 -9.63 10.41
CA PRO A 26 -2.57 -9.07 9.19
C PRO A 26 -3.64 -9.00 8.09
N ARG A 27 -3.86 -7.79 7.54
CA ARG A 27 -4.82 -7.53 6.45
C ARG A 27 -4.17 -7.49 5.07
N LEU A 28 -2.85 -7.49 5.01
CA LEU A 28 -2.05 -7.42 3.79
C LEU A 28 -0.99 -8.52 3.82
N ARG A 29 -0.58 -8.96 2.63
CA ARG A 29 0.56 -9.87 2.45
C ARG A 29 1.67 -9.14 1.71
N VAL A 30 2.92 -9.52 1.97
CA VAL A 30 4.05 -9.07 1.15
C VAL A 30 3.78 -9.42 -0.33
N GLY A 31 4.14 -8.52 -1.23
CA GLY A 31 3.85 -8.60 -2.67
C GLY A 31 2.45 -8.11 -3.06
N THR A 32 1.58 -7.76 -2.11
CA THR A 32 0.27 -7.17 -2.44
C THR A 32 0.45 -5.85 -3.16
N ARG A 33 -0.14 -5.71 -4.35
CA ARG A 33 -0.17 -4.45 -5.12
C ARG A 33 -1.54 -3.80 -5.04
N MET A 34 -1.57 -2.57 -4.55
CA MET A 34 -2.78 -1.75 -4.39
C MET A 34 -2.81 -0.67 -5.47
N ARG A 35 -3.95 -0.55 -6.16
CA ARG A 35 -4.22 0.58 -7.05
C ARG A 35 -4.57 1.80 -6.23
N THR A 36 -3.90 2.92 -6.50
CA THR A 36 -4.06 4.20 -5.83
C THR A 36 -4.15 5.32 -6.87
N LYS A 37 -4.39 6.56 -6.44
CA LYS A 37 -4.43 7.72 -7.34
C LYS A 37 -3.10 7.95 -8.07
N VAL A 38 -1.97 7.60 -7.45
CA VAL A 38 -0.63 7.82 -8.01
C VAL A 38 -0.11 6.63 -8.84
N GLY A 39 -0.87 5.53 -8.91
CA GLY A 39 -0.46 4.29 -9.56
C GLY A 39 -0.50 3.09 -8.60
N LEU A 40 0.38 2.14 -8.81
CA LEU A 40 0.51 0.94 -7.97
C LEU A 40 1.43 1.21 -6.78
N VAL A 41 0.98 0.77 -5.61
CA VAL A 41 1.79 0.70 -4.38
C VAL A 41 1.92 -0.75 -3.98
N GLU A 42 3.14 -1.22 -3.78
CA GLU A 42 3.42 -2.59 -3.36
C GLU A 42 3.77 -2.66 -1.88
N VAL A 43 3.26 -3.67 -1.20
CA VAL A 43 3.63 -4.02 0.16
C VAL A 43 4.90 -4.86 0.14
N THR A 44 5.98 -4.36 0.73
CA THR A 44 7.29 -5.03 0.76
C THR A 44 7.54 -5.79 2.05
N GLU A 45 6.90 -5.38 3.14
CA GLU A 45 7.10 -5.95 4.47
C GLU A 45 5.81 -5.84 5.28
N VAL A 46 5.53 -6.83 6.13
CA VAL A 46 4.46 -6.78 7.14
C VAL A 46 4.96 -7.48 8.39
N GLU A 47 5.26 -6.72 9.44
CA GLU A 47 5.80 -7.24 10.70
C GLU A 47 5.00 -6.68 11.88
N THR A 48 4.75 -7.50 12.90
CA THR A 48 4.22 -7.03 14.18
C THR A 48 5.34 -6.45 15.04
N VAL A 49 5.22 -5.20 15.46
CA VAL A 49 6.25 -4.50 16.24
C VAL A 49 5.68 -3.90 17.53
N PRO A 50 6.45 -3.86 18.63
CA PRO A 50 6.02 -3.17 19.84
C PRO A 50 6.13 -1.64 19.67
N LEU A 51 5.22 -0.86 20.27
CA LEU A 51 5.26 0.62 20.19
C LEU A 51 6.60 1.24 20.62
N ARG A 52 7.31 0.58 21.56
CA ARG A 52 8.61 1.03 22.05
C ARG A 52 9.73 0.94 21.01
N SER A 53 9.61 0.07 20.00
CA SER A 53 10.63 -0.06 18.95
C SER A 53 10.46 0.96 17.83
N ILE A 54 9.30 1.64 17.75
CA ILE A 54 9.05 2.70 16.76
C ILE A 54 9.92 3.90 17.10
N THR A 55 10.83 4.25 16.19
CA THR A 55 11.77 5.37 16.35
C THR A 55 11.22 6.67 15.76
N ALA A 56 11.88 7.80 16.03
CA ALA A 56 11.58 9.06 15.35
C ALA A 56 11.83 8.97 13.83
N ARG A 57 12.87 8.22 13.42
CA ARG A 57 13.15 7.96 12.00
C ARG A 57 12.01 7.20 11.34
N ASP A 58 11.46 6.19 12.01
CA ASP A 58 10.31 5.45 11.49
C ASP A 58 9.07 6.34 11.36
N ALA A 59 8.89 7.28 12.28
CA ALA A 59 7.81 8.26 12.21
C ALA A 59 7.92 9.14 10.96
N HIS A 60 9.10 9.68 10.67
CA HIS A 60 9.35 10.45 9.45
C HIS A 60 9.11 9.61 8.19
N ARG A 61 9.64 8.38 8.14
CA ARG A 61 9.43 7.43 7.04
C ARG A 61 7.97 6.98 6.88
N ALA A 62 7.11 7.27 7.86
CA ALA A 62 5.67 7.04 7.82
C ALA A 62 4.84 8.33 7.65
N GLY A 63 5.48 9.43 7.29
CA GLY A 63 4.86 10.73 7.05
C GLY A 63 4.28 11.39 8.31
N ALA A 64 4.78 11.03 9.49
CA ALA A 64 4.47 11.72 10.75
C ALA A 64 5.54 12.77 11.04
N ALA A 65 5.13 13.89 11.63
CA ALA A 65 6.06 14.98 11.97
C ALA A 65 6.97 14.58 13.14
N THR A 66 6.46 13.78 14.07
CA THR A 66 7.19 13.30 15.25
C THR A 66 6.78 11.88 15.62
N ARG A 67 7.59 11.23 16.47
CA ARG A 67 7.22 9.94 17.08
C ARG A 67 5.89 10.04 17.84
N ALA A 68 5.67 11.13 18.59
CA ALA A 68 4.45 11.32 19.36
C ALA A 68 3.20 11.42 18.46
N ASP A 69 3.31 12.13 17.33
CA ASP A 69 2.25 12.20 16.31
C ASP A 69 1.92 10.82 15.75
N LEU A 70 2.93 10.01 15.41
CA LEU A 70 2.71 8.63 14.97
C LEU A 70 2.04 7.76 16.04
N LEU A 71 2.46 7.87 17.30
CA LEU A 71 1.85 7.12 18.40
C LEU A 71 0.40 7.56 18.65
N GLY A 72 0.10 8.86 18.52
CA GLY A 72 -1.26 9.39 18.59
C GLY A 72 -2.17 8.79 17.51
N ARG A 73 -1.66 8.65 16.28
CA ARG A 73 -2.36 7.95 15.17
C ARG A 73 -2.61 6.45 15.44
N LEU A 74 -1.92 5.87 16.43
CA LEU A 74 -2.02 4.47 16.85
C LEU A 74 -2.69 4.34 18.23
N ALA A 75 -3.32 5.39 18.76
CA ALA A 75 -3.94 5.35 20.09
C ALA A 75 -5.21 4.49 20.12
N ASP A 76 -5.96 4.45 19.02
CA ASP A 76 -7.19 3.68 18.92
C ASP A 76 -6.94 2.18 19.00
N HIS A 77 -7.80 1.48 19.76
CA HIS A 77 -7.72 0.03 19.96
C HIS A 77 -6.36 -0.44 20.53
N PRO A 78 -5.96 0.03 21.73
CA PRO A 78 -4.64 -0.25 22.32
C PRO A 78 -4.37 -1.74 22.52
N GLU A 79 -5.41 -2.56 22.59
CA GLU A 79 -5.36 -4.02 22.70
C GLU A 79 -4.85 -4.74 21.44
N ARG A 80 -4.93 -4.10 20.26
CA ARG A 80 -4.59 -4.74 18.97
C ARG A 80 -3.11 -4.62 18.64
N PRO A 81 -2.45 -5.64 18.07
CA PRO A 81 -1.04 -5.50 17.67
C PRO A 81 -0.83 -4.37 16.65
N VAL A 82 0.36 -3.77 16.70
CA VAL A 82 0.80 -2.78 15.72
C VAL A 82 1.60 -3.49 14.63
N PHE A 83 1.25 -3.22 13.38
CA PHE A 83 1.96 -3.69 12.22
C PHE A 83 2.79 -2.57 11.61
N ARG A 84 4.10 -2.83 11.43
CA ARG A 84 5.00 -2.10 10.55
C ARG A 84 4.83 -2.66 9.14
N ILE A 85 4.54 -1.79 8.19
CA ILE A 85 4.26 -2.16 6.80
C ILE A 85 5.25 -1.41 5.91
N GLY A 86 6.09 -2.15 5.20
CA GLY A 86 6.94 -1.59 4.15
C GLY A 86 6.13 -1.35 2.88
N LEU A 87 6.35 -0.21 2.25
CA LEU A 87 5.65 0.21 1.05
C LEU A 87 6.66 0.74 0.03
N ARG A 88 6.37 0.53 -1.26
CA ARG A 88 7.10 1.17 -2.35
C ARG A 88 6.16 1.53 -3.49
N PHE A 89 6.51 2.56 -4.24
CA PHE A 89 5.87 2.82 -5.52
C PHE A 89 6.26 1.71 -6.52
N ALA A 90 5.27 1.15 -7.20
CA ALA A 90 5.41 0.01 -8.10
C ALA A 90 5.05 0.35 -9.56
N GLY A 91 4.97 1.63 -9.89
CA GLY A 91 4.74 2.13 -11.24
C GLY A 91 3.31 2.63 -11.48
N ALA A 92 3.06 3.09 -12.71
CA ALA A 92 1.75 3.59 -13.13
C ALA A 92 0.67 2.49 -13.09
N ASP A 93 -0.61 2.89 -13.04
CA ASP A 93 -1.72 1.94 -13.13
C ASP A 93 -1.73 1.27 -14.53
N PRO A 94 -1.58 -0.05 -14.64
CA PRO A 94 -1.53 -0.76 -15.92
C PRO A 94 -2.76 -0.53 -16.81
N ARG A 95 -3.90 -0.16 -16.20
CA ARG A 95 -5.14 0.14 -16.94
C ARG A 95 -5.01 1.36 -17.84
N ILE A 96 -4.07 2.27 -17.57
CA ILE A 96 -3.84 3.42 -18.45
C ILE A 96 -3.34 2.93 -19.80
N ALA A 97 -2.35 2.03 -19.81
CA ALA A 97 -1.84 1.42 -21.03
C ALA A 97 -2.90 0.52 -21.69
N LEU A 98 -3.56 -0.36 -20.92
CA LEU A 98 -4.61 -1.25 -21.45
C LEU A 98 -5.81 -0.50 -22.04
N ARG A 99 -6.13 0.71 -21.54
CA ARG A 99 -7.20 1.54 -22.12
C ARG A 99 -6.83 2.07 -23.51
N GLN A 100 -5.54 2.33 -23.75
CA GLN A 100 -5.04 2.85 -25.02
C GLN A 100 -4.92 1.74 -26.07
N ASP A 101 -4.83 0.48 -25.63
CA ASP A 101 -4.79 -0.69 -26.49
C ASP A 101 -6.21 -1.22 -26.76
N ALA A 102 -6.82 -0.72 -27.84
CA ALA A 102 -8.16 -1.13 -28.25
C ALA A 102 -8.17 -2.36 -29.18
N ALA A 103 -6.99 -2.87 -29.55
CA ALA A 103 -6.86 -3.97 -30.50
C ALA A 103 -6.75 -5.30 -29.75
N LEU A 104 -7.85 -6.05 -29.70
CA LEU A 104 -7.80 -7.46 -29.33
C LEU A 104 -7.51 -8.27 -30.60
N THR A 105 -6.54 -9.18 -30.50
CA THR A 105 -6.37 -10.22 -31.52
C THR A 105 -7.54 -11.21 -31.48
N GLU A 106 -7.78 -11.92 -32.58
CA GLU A 106 -8.86 -12.92 -32.64
C GLU A 106 -8.64 -14.05 -31.60
N ASP A 107 -7.39 -14.42 -31.34
CA ASP A 107 -7.02 -15.45 -30.35
C ASP A 107 -7.32 -15.01 -28.91
N GLU A 108 -7.01 -13.76 -28.56
CA GLU A 108 -7.34 -13.18 -27.25
C GLU A 108 -8.86 -13.08 -27.07
N ARG A 109 -9.57 -12.69 -28.12
CA ARG A 109 -11.03 -12.59 -28.11
C ARG A 109 -11.69 -13.96 -27.91
N SER A 110 -11.25 -14.98 -28.63
CA SER A 110 -11.74 -16.35 -28.50
C SER A 110 -11.50 -16.91 -27.09
N THR A 111 -10.31 -16.66 -26.54
CA THR A 111 -9.96 -17.05 -25.15
C THR A 111 -10.87 -16.38 -24.11
N LEU A 112 -11.18 -15.08 -24.30
CA LEU A 112 -12.05 -14.33 -23.40
C LEU A 112 -13.51 -14.84 -23.46
N LEU A 113 -14.04 -15.11 -24.66
CA LEU A 113 -15.39 -15.65 -24.85
C LEU A 113 -15.54 -17.02 -24.18
N ALA A 114 -14.59 -17.93 -24.40
CA ALA A 114 -14.61 -19.25 -23.77
C ALA A 114 -14.57 -19.22 -22.23
N ARG A 115 -13.97 -18.17 -21.63
CA ARG A 115 -13.96 -17.95 -20.18
C ARG A 115 -15.26 -17.35 -19.64
N LEU A 116 -15.99 -16.60 -20.47
CA LEU A 116 -17.24 -15.93 -20.11
C LEU A 116 -18.47 -16.85 -20.24
N ASP A 117 -18.40 -17.86 -21.11
CA ASP A 117 -19.46 -18.87 -21.30
C ASP A 117 -19.55 -19.90 -20.14
N ARG A 118 -18.97 -19.60 -18.97
CA ARG A 118 -18.87 -20.50 -17.81
C ARG A 118 -19.31 -19.80 -16.53
#